data_AF-K5VSG1-F1
#
_entry.id   AF-K5VSG1-F1
#
_cell.length_a   1.000
_cell.length_b   1.000
_cell.length_c   1.000
_cell.angle_alpha   90.00
_cell.angle_beta   90.00
_cell.angle_gamma   90.00
#
_symmetry.space_group_name_H-M   'P 1'
#
loop_
_entity.id
_entity.type
_entity.pdbx_description
1 polymer ?
#
loop_
_entity_poly.entity_id
_entity_poly.type
_entity_poly.pdbx_seq_one_letter_code
_entity_poly.pdbx_strand_id
1 'polypeptide(L)'
;LDHTLTCCTAPGQAYIWGLARNLWLFAYSGWYKPTASSILECGAISLRSTTGATDTAASRLYRILLSKFAYLIWKLCCERHIKHTNLKVSFETELCNRWSSTIQCRYDLDWAMTNDCFGKKTLDGKVAAQTWNSI
;
A
#
# COMPACT_ATOMS: atom_id res chain seq x y z
N LEU A 1 -3.16 16.14 -12.24
CA LEU A 1 -3.04 14.83 -11.56
C LEU A 1 -1.79 14.08 -11.98
N ASP A 2 -1.44 14.07 -13.28
CA ASP A 2 -0.13 13.55 -13.74
C ASP A 2 1.06 14.30 -13.12
N HIS A 3 1.04 15.64 -13.12
CA HIS A 3 2.19 16.40 -12.62
C HIS A 3 2.51 16.23 -11.11
N THR A 4 1.57 15.72 -10.31
CA THR A 4 1.71 15.58 -8.85
C THR A 4 2.07 14.15 -8.42
N LEU A 5 1.64 13.13 -9.18
CA LEU A 5 1.86 11.73 -8.84
C LEU A 5 3.09 11.13 -9.53
N THR A 6 3.45 11.59 -10.74
CA THR A 6 4.50 10.97 -11.58
C THR A 6 5.75 11.82 -11.84
N CYS A 7 5.74 13.13 -11.59
CA CYS A 7 6.86 14.02 -11.99
C CYS A 7 7.75 14.54 -10.86
N CYS A 8 7.72 13.96 -9.65
CA CYS A 8 8.78 14.24 -8.70
C CYS A 8 9.89 13.22 -8.91
N THR A 9 10.93 13.61 -9.66
CA THR A 9 12.25 12.97 -9.73
C THR A 9 12.88 13.00 -8.33
N ALA A 10 12.27 12.28 -7.40
CA ALA A 10 12.58 12.29 -5.99
C ALA A 10 13.05 10.88 -5.62
N PRO A 11 14.27 10.74 -5.06
CA PRO A 11 14.80 9.44 -4.65
C PRO A 11 13.85 8.68 -3.70
N GLY A 12 13.04 9.43 -2.94
CA GLY A 12 12.02 8.89 -2.05
C GLY A 12 10.95 8.01 -2.70
N GLN A 13 10.45 8.34 -3.90
CA GLN A 13 9.41 7.53 -4.54
C GLN A 13 9.96 6.16 -4.96
N ALA A 14 11.16 6.13 -5.54
CA ALA A 14 11.82 4.89 -5.93
C ALA A 14 12.10 4.00 -4.71
N TYR A 15 12.51 4.59 -3.59
CA TYR A 15 12.72 3.87 -2.33
C TYR A 15 11.42 3.29 -1.76
N ILE A 16 10.34 4.07 -1.72
CA ILE A 16 9.01 3.62 -1.29
C ILE A 16 8.54 2.42 -2.12
N TRP A 17 8.64 2.53 -3.45
CA TRP A 17 8.27 1.42 -4.35
C TRP A 17 9.20 0.22 -4.23
N GLY A 18 10.47 0.43 -3.86
CA GLY A 18 11.40 -0.64 -3.52
C GLY A 18 10.97 -1.41 -2.28
N LEU A 19 10.57 -0.71 -1.21
CA LEU A 19 10.02 -1.33 0.00
C LEU A 19 8.72 -2.10 -0.31
N ALA A 20 7.84 -1.48 -1.10
CA ALA A 20 6.60 -2.11 -1.56
C ALA A 20 6.85 -3.42 -2.28
N ARG A 21 7.82 -3.40 -3.20
CA ARG A 21 8.25 -4.56 -3.96
C ARG A 21 8.83 -5.63 -3.06
N ASN A 22 9.70 -5.29 -2.12
CA ASN A 22 10.33 -6.27 -1.23
C ASN A 22 9.30 -6.96 -0.34
N LEU A 23 8.36 -6.20 0.22
CA LEU A 23 7.27 -6.72 1.04
C LEU A 23 6.32 -7.61 0.22
N TRP A 24 6.02 -7.23 -1.02
CA TRP A 24 5.21 -8.06 -1.92
C TRP A 24 5.92 -9.34 -2.36
N LEU A 25 7.21 -9.26 -2.69
CA LEU A 25 8.00 -10.42 -3.12
C LEU A 25 8.21 -11.45 -2.00
N PHE A 26 8.07 -11.05 -0.74
CA PHE A 26 8.03 -11.99 0.38
C PHE A 26 6.78 -12.87 0.36
N ALA A 27 5.64 -12.28 -0.05
CA ALA A 27 4.33 -12.91 -0.05
C ALA A 27 3.97 -13.63 -1.37
N TYR A 28 4.33 -13.02 -2.52
CA TYR A 28 3.87 -13.44 -3.84
C TYR A 28 4.96 -13.30 -4.91
N SER A 29 5.01 -14.26 -5.83
CA SER A 29 5.88 -14.22 -7.00
C SER A 29 5.26 -13.38 -8.12
N GLY A 30 5.81 -12.18 -8.36
CA GLY A 30 5.43 -11.30 -9.47
C GLY A 30 5.07 -9.89 -9.00
N TRP A 31 5.95 -8.94 -9.29
CA TRP A 31 5.73 -7.53 -8.97
C TRP A 31 5.31 -6.76 -10.21
N TYR A 32 4.05 -6.30 -10.23
CA TYR A 32 3.60 -5.33 -11.21
C TYR A 32 3.99 -3.94 -10.73
N LYS A 33 4.92 -3.30 -11.43
CA LYS A 33 5.30 -1.91 -11.13
C LYS A 33 4.07 -1.02 -11.36
N PRO A 34 3.52 -0.38 -10.31
CA PRO A 34 2.31 0.40 -10.47
C PRO A 34 2.59 1.68 -11.24
N THR A 35 1.71 2.00 -12.19
CA THR A 35 1.67 3.29 -12.88
C THR A 35 0.60 4.19 -12.26
N ALA A 36 0.59 5.48 -12.58
CA ALA A 36 -0.45 6.40 -12.11
C ALA A 36 -1.86 5.90 -12.48
N SER A 37 -2.00 5.32 -13.67
CA SER A 37 -3.23 4.66 -14.12
C SER A 37 -3.60 3.47 -13.24
N SER A 38 -2.64 2.64 -12.84
CA SER A 38 -2.89 1.53 -11.90
C SER A 38 -3.36 2.01 -10.52
N ILE A 39 -2.87 3.16 -10.05
CA ILE A 39 -3.33 3.74 -8.78
C ILE A 39 -4.78 4.20 -8.88
N LEU A 40 -5.17 4.81 -10.01
CA LEU A 40 -6.55 5.21 -10.27
C LEU A 40 -7.48 4.00 -10.40
N GLU A 41 -6.98 2.93 -11.04
CA GLU A 41 -7.71 1.67 -11.21
C GLU A 41 -7.56 0.71 -10.02
N CYS A 42 -6.91 1.13 -8.93
CA CYS A 42 -6.60 0.29 -7.78
C CYS A 42 -7.85 -0.41 -7.23
N GLY A 43 -9.03 0.22 -7.28
CA GLY A 43 -10.28 -0.40 -6.84
C GLY A 43 -10.72 -1.63 -7.65
N ALA A 44 -10.26 -1.75 -8.91
CA ALA A 44 -10.65 -2.80 -9.84
C ALA A 44 -9.59 -3.90 -10.03
N ILE A 45 -8.38 -3.75 -9.47
CA ILE A 45 -7.27 -4.69 -9.71
C ILE A 45 -7.62 -6.09 -9.16
N SER A 46 -7.68 -7.09 -10.02
CA SER A 46 -7.82 -8.50 -9.63
C SER A 46 -6.60 -9.28 -10.11
N LEU A 47 -5.82 -9.80 -9.16
CA LEU A 47 -4.72 -10.70 -9.44
C LEU A 47 -5.24 -12.12 -9.65
N ARG A 48 -4.75 -12.78 -10.69
CA ARG A 48 -4.99 -14.20 -10.94
C ARG A 48 -3.88 -15.00 -10.30
N SER A 49 -4.26 -16.06 -9.60
CA SER A 49 -3.34 -17.08 -9.10
C SER A 49 -2.75 -17.88 -10.27
N THR A 50 -1.64 -18.58 -10.01
CA THR A 50 -0.97 -19.49 -10.96
C THR A 50 -1.88 -20.63 -11.44
N THR A 51 -2.94 -20.95 -10.70
CA THR A 51 -3.98 -21.92 -11.06
C THR A 51 -5.12 -21.34 -11.91
N GLY A 52 -5.07 -20.05 -12.28
CA GLY A 52 -6.07 -19.38 -13.11
C GLY A 52 -7.29 -18.84 -12.34
N ALA A 53 -7.43 -19.18 -11.05
CA ALA A 53 -8.46 -18.62 -10.17
C ALA A 53 -8.07 -17.21 -9.68
N THR A 54 -9.04 -16.32 -9.47
CA THR A 54 -8.81 -15.01 -8.85
C THR A 54 -8.44 -15.18 -7.38
N ASP A 55 -7.22 -14.80 -7.00
CA ASP A 55 -6.81 -14.80 -5.61
C ASP A 55 -7.36 -13.52 -4.95
N THR A 56 -8.49 -13.66 -4.28
CA THR A 56 -9.21 -12.55 -3.65
C THR A 56 -8.41 -11.94 -2.50
N ALA A 57 -7.66 -12.76 -1.76
CA ALA A 57 -6.82 -12.31 -0.64
C ALA A 57 -5.60 -11.54 -1.15
N ALA A 58 -4.87 -12.09 -2.14
CA ALA A 58 -3.74 -11.40 -2.77
C ALA A 58 -4.19 -10.10 -3.45
N SER A 59 -5.32 -10.13 -4.16
CA SER A 59 -5.89 -8.94 -4.79
C SER A 59 -6.21 -7.87 -3.76
N ARG A 60 -6.91 -8.24 -2.68
CA ARG A 60 -7.27 -7.31 -1.60
C ARG A 60 -6.01 -6.71 -0.96
N LEU A 61 -5.01 -7.53 -0.67
CA LEU A 61 -3.76 -7.06 -0.11
C LEU A 61 -3.04 -6.10 -1.05
N TYR A 62 -2.94 -6.44 -2.34
CA TYR A 62 -2.32 -5.58 -3.34
C TYR A 62 -2.99 -4.21 -3.43
N ARG A 63 -4.33 -4.17 -3.39
CA ARG A 63 -5.10 -2.91 -3.37
C ARG A 63 -4.81 -2.08 -2.12
N ILE A 64 -4.73 -2.73 -0.95
CA ILE A 64 -4.40 -2.05 0.32
C ILE A 64 -2.99 -1.45 0.22
N LEU A 65 -2.00 -2.25 -0.20
CA LEU A 65 -0.62 -1.80 -0.34
C LEU A 65 -0.54 -0.63 -1.33
N LEU A 66 -1.08 -0.81 -2.53
CA LEU A 66 -1.03 0.19 -3.60
C LEU A 66 -1.66 1.53 -3.17
N SER A 67 -2.84 1.49 -2.56
CA SER A 67 -3.52 2.70 -2.08
C SER A 67 -2.74 3.40 -0.95
N LYS A 68 -2.16 2.64 -0.03
CA LYS A 68 -1.35 3.21 1.07
C LYS A 68 -0.05 3.81 0.58
N PHE A 69 0.63 3.16 -0.36
CA PHE A 69 1.85 3.68 -0.98
C PHE A 69 1.57 4.96 -1.75
N ALA A 70 0.51 4.97 -2.56
CA ALA A 70 0.09 6.17 -3.29
C ALA A 70 -0.23 7.34 -2.36
N TYR A 71 -0.98 7.09 -1.28
CA TYR A 71 -1.30 8.12 -0.29
C TYR A 71 -0.06 8.68 0.41
N LEU A 72 0.88 7.80 0.80
CA LEU A 72 2.11 8.22 1.48
C LEU A 72 3.00 9.05 0.56
N ILE A 73 3.14 8.65 -0.72
CA ILE A 73 3.83 9.43 -1.75
C ILE A 73 3.17 10.80 -1.92
N TRP A 74 1.84 10.83 -2.09
CA TRP A 74 1.09 12.08 -2.25
C TRP A 74 1.30 13.01 -1.05
N LYS A 75 1.20 12.48 0.18
CA LYS A 75 1.40 13.24 1.42
C LYS A 75 2.81 13.85 1.47
N LEU A 76 3.85 13.09 1.11
CA LEU A 76 5.23 13.58 1.09
C LEU A 76 5.44 14.66 0.03
N CYS A 77 4.83 14.52 -1.14
CA CYS A 77 4.85 15.56 -2.17
C CYS A 77 4.21 16.86 -1.66
N CYS A 78 3.05 16.78 -1.01
CA CYS A 78 2.38 17.94 -0.41
C CYS A 78 3.21 18.58 0.71
N GLU A 79 3.77 17.78 1.63
CA GLU A 79 4.61 18.27 2.73
C GLU A 79 5.84 19.04 2.21
N ARG A 80 6.49 18.54 1.15
CA ARG A 80 7.62 19.23 0.52
C ARG A 80 7.22 20.52 -0.16
N HIS A 81 6.10 20.50 -0.91
CA HIS A 81 5.61 21.67 -1.63
C HIS A 81 5.22 22.80 -0.68
N ILE A 82 4.61 22.47 0.46
CA ILE A 82 4.16 23.46 1.45
C ILE A 82 5.33 23.98 2.29
N LYS A 83 6.26 23.11 2.71
CA LYS A 83 7.29 23.49 3.69
C LYS A 83 8.60 24.02 3.08
N HIS A 84 8.79 24.01 1.75
CA HIS A 84 10.03 24.45 1.07
C HIS A 84 11.33 23.94 1.74
N THR A 85 11.29 22.78 2.38
CA THR A 85 12.40 22.32 3.23
C THR A 85 13.24 21.30 2.46
N ASN A 86 14.52 21.60 2.26
CA ASN A 86 15.54 20.65 1.81
C ASN A 86 15.82 19.62 2.92
N LEU A 87 14.90 18.67 3.14
CA LEU A 87 15.06 17.62 4.14
C LEU A 87 16.13 16.63 3.67
N LYS A 88 17.35 16.80 4.19
CA LYS A 88 18.56 16.10 3.77
C LYS A 88 19.04 15.00 4.73
N VAL A 89 18.33 14.71 5.82
CA VAL A 89 18.87 13.80 6.85
C VAL A 89 17.77 12.83 7.32
N SER A 90 17.98 11.54 7.03
CA SER A 90 17.13 10.38 7.43
C SER A 90 15.75 10.21 6.78
N PHE A 91 15.57 10.74 5.56
CA PHE A 91 14.31 10.60 4.81
C PHE A 91 13.86 9.13 4.64
N GLU A 92 14.79 8.20 4.42
CA GLU A 92 14.49 6.78 4.16
C GLU A 92 13.99 6.04 5.41
N THR A 93 14.66 6.20 6.56
CA THR A 93 14.27 5.55 7.82
C THR A 93 12.96 6.12 8.36
N GLU A 94 12.78 7.44 8.30
CA GLU A 94 11.52 8.07 8.71
C GLU A 94 10.36 7.58 7.84
N LEU A 95 10.63 7.41 6.55
CA LEU A 95 9.67 6.89 5.60
C LEU A 95 9.34 5.41 5.85
N CYS A 96 10.34 4.56 6.12
CA CYS A 96 10.13 3.19 6.57
C CYS A 96 9.22 3.15 7.81
N ASN A 97 9.52 3.95 8.83
CA ASN A 97 8.74 3.98 10.06
C ASN A 97 7.30 4.46 9.83
N ARG A 98 7.11 5.53 9.05
CA ARG A 98 5.77 6.04 8.68
C ARG A 98 4.98 5.00 7.90
N TRP A 99 5.63 4.29 6.99
CA TRP A 99 5.02 3.20 6.24
C TRP A 99 4.61 2.05 7.15
N SER A 100 5.54 1.52 7.95
CA SER A 100 5.27 0.41 8.87
C SER A 100 4.13 0.74 9.83
N SER A 101 4.11 1.97 10.36
CA SER A 101 2.99 2.45 11.19
C SER A 101 1.65 2.50 10.42
N THR A 102 1.67 2.90 9.15
CA THR A 102 0.46 2.95 8.31
C THR A 102 -0.10 1.56 8.02
N ILE A 103 0.77 0.57 7.83
CA ILE A 103 0.37 -0.83 7.62
C ILE A 103 -0.09 -1.47 8.92
N GLN A 104 0.64 -1.28 10.02
CA GLN A 104 0.23 -1.75 11.34
C GLN A 104 -1.16 -1.23 11.69
N CYS A 105 -1.41 0.06 11.49
CA CYS A 105 -2.71 0.66 11.73
C CYS A 105 -3.82 0.04 10.86
N ARG A 106 -3.52 -0.38 9.62
CA ARG A 106 -4.48 -1.09 8.78
C ARG A 106 -4.72 -2.52 9.23
N TYR A 107 -3.67 -3.21 9.65
CA TYR A 107 -3.77 -4.54 10.23
C TYR A 107 -4.65 -4.52 11.48
N ASP A 108 -4.37 -3.60 12.42
CA ASP A 108 -5.15 -3.43 13.64
C ASP A 108 -6.61 -3.07 13.34
N LEU A 109 -6.84 -2.20 12.35
CA LEU A 109 -8.18 -1.79 11.93
C LEU A 109 -8.95 -2.95 11.27
N ASP A 110 -8.30 -3.77 10.44
CA ASP A 110 -8.91 -4.94 9.82
C ASP A 110 -9.32 -5.97 10.90
N TRP A 111 -8.46 -6.20 11.89
CA TRP A 111 -8.79 -7.06 13.03
C TRP A 111 -9.88 -6.46 13.93
N ALA A 112 -9.85 -5.15 14.17
CA ALA A 112 -10.90 -4.47 14.93
C ALA A 112 -12.26 -4.58 14.23
N MET A 113 -12.29 -4.53 12.90
CA MET A 113 -13.51 -4.69 12.09
C MET A 113 -14.04 -6.13 12.06
N THR A 114 -13.31 -7.11 12.58
CA THR A 114 -13.81 -8.47 12.82
C THR A 114 -14.76 -8.55 14.01
N ASN A 115 -14.80 -7.53 14.88
CA ASN A 115 -15.73 -7.50 16.00
C ASN A 115 -17.19 -7.38 15.52
N ASP A 116 -18.08 -8.17 16.13
CA ASP A 116 -19.51 -8.19 15.80
C ASP A 116 -20.23 -6.86 16.07
N CYS A 117 -19.61 -5.94 16.83
CA CYS A 117 -20.10 -4.58 17.07
C CYS A 117 -20.35 -3.77 15.79
N PHE A 118 -19.75 -4.17 14.66
CA PHE A 118 -19.95 -3.53 13.34
C PHE A 118 -21.13 -4.12 12.54
N GLY A 119 -21.84 -5.11 13.08
CA GLY A 119 -23.05 -5.69 12.50
C GLY A 119 -22.87 -6.15 11.04
N LYS A 120 -23.63 -5.55 10.11
CA LYS A 120 -23.54 -5.90 8.67
C LYS A 120 -22.23 -5.47 8.01
N LYS A 121 -21.42 -4.64 8.67
CA LYS A 121 -20.10 -4.19 8.19
C LYS A 121 -18.95 -4.99 8.80
N THR A 122 -19.25 -5.99 9.63
CA THR A 122 -18.25 -6.86 10.22
C THR A 122 -17.50 -7.60 9.12
N LEU A 123 -16.18 -7.55 9.20
CA LEU A 123 -15.31 -8.30 8.31
C LEU A 123 -15.24 -9.75 8.81
N ASP A 124 -15.34 -10.73 7.91
CA ASP A 124 -15.07 -12.10 8.29
C ASP A 124 -13.59 -12.23 8.69
N GLY A 125 -13.32 -12.70 9.91
CA GLY A 125 -11.97 -12.92 10.42
C GLY A 125 -11.14 -13.85 9.54
N LYS A 126 -11.77 -14.76 8.80
CA LYS A 126 -11.08 -15.60 7.79
C LYS A 126 -10.54 -14.76 6.64
N VAL A 127 -11.27 -13.74 6.21
CA VAL A 127 -10.83 -12.83 5.13
C VAL A 127 -9.68 -11.95 5.62
N ALA A 128 -9.74 -11.44 6.85
CA ALA A 128 -8.61 -10.73 7.46
C ALA A 128 -7.37 -11.63 7.53
N ALA A 129 -7.50 -12.82 8.11
CA ALA A 129 -6.40 -13.78 8.23
C ALA A 129 -5.81 -14.15 6.87
N GLN A 130 -6.62 -14.47 5.87
CA GLN A 130 -6.15 -14.78 4.52
C GLN A 130 -5.41 -13.60 3.87
N THR A 131 -5.84 -12.36 4.13
CA THR A 131 -5.20 -11.16 3.56
C THR A 131 -3.84 -10.90 4.19
N TRP A 132 -3.69 -11.09 5.51
CA TRP A 132 -2.50 -10.70 6.26
C TRP A 132 -1.51 -11.85 6.53
N ASN A 133 -1.94 -13.12 6.54
CA ASN A 133 -1.05 -14.28 6.76
C ASN A 133 0.04 -14.45 5.70
N SER A 134 -0.04 -13.71 4.58
CA SER A 134 0.93 -13.78 3.49
C SER A 134 2.15 -12.88 3.73
N ILE A 135 2.15 -12.02 4.76
CA ILE A 135 3.20 -11.02 5.04
C ILE A 135 3.68 -11.05 6.48
#